data_AF-A0A917CHM8-F1
#
_entry.id   AF-A0A917CHM8-F1
#
_cell.length_a   1.000
_cell.length_b   1.000
_cell.length_c   1.000
_cell.angle_alpha   90.00
_cell.angle_beta   90.00
_cell.angle_gamma   90.00
#
_symmetry.space_group_name_H-M   'P 1'
#
loop_
_entity.id
_entity.type
_entity.pdbx_description
1 polymer ?
#
loop_
_entity_poly.entity_id
_entity_poly.type
_entity_poly.pdbx_seq_one_letter_code
_entity_poly.pdbx_strand_id
1 'polypeptide(L)'
;MEPAAATAAHSVTAEGTLMIAAANKLLMHNRVFAWLALATGVLLLIPLVAMQFTAEVDWDATDFIVMGGLIFTAGSVFVLIARQVKEKHRLPAALLVAAGFLYVWAELAVGIFTDWGS
;
A
#
# COMPACT_ATOMS: atom_id res chain seq x y z
N MET A 1 11.41 44.23 11.28
CA MET A 1 10.27 43.34 11.61
C MET A 1 10.33 42.03 10.79
N GLU A 2 11.52 41.60 10.33
CA GLU A 2 11.72 40.51 9.35
C GLU A 2 12.40 39.20 9.87
N PRO A 3 12.49 38.85 11.18
CA PRO A 3 13.11 37.57 11.58
C PRO A 3 12.14 36.38 11.60
N ALA A 4 10.83 36.59 11.82
CA ALA A 4 9.88 35.50 12.05
C ALA A 4 9.57 34.67 10.80
N ALA A 5 9.49 35.31 9.62
CA ALA A 5 9.18 34.63 8.36
C ALA A 5 10.32 33.71 7.90
N ALA A 6 11.59 34.11 8.11
CA ALA A 6 12.76 33.31 7.75
C ALA A 6 12.92 32.08 8.64
N THR A 7 12.64 32.20 9.94
CA THR A 7 12.69 31.07 10.89
C THR A 7 11.61 30.02 10.59
N ALA A 8 10.39 30.45 10.25
CA ALA A 8 9.30 29.54 9.89
C ALA A 8 9.56 28.78 8.57
N ALA A 9 10.19 29.44 7.58
CA ALA A 9 10.54 28.79 6.32
C ALA A 9 11.57 27.67 6.52
N HIS A 10 12.59 27.90 7.36
CA HIS A 10 13.63 26.91 7.68
C HIS A 10 13.10 25.71 8.49
N SER A 11 12.14 25.92 9.41
CA SER A 11 11.56 24.82 10.19
C SER A 11 10.70 23.90 9.32
N VAL A 12 9.87 24.46 8.42
CA VAL A 12 9.02 23.67 7.51
C VAL A 12 9.85 22.85 6.52
N THR A 13 10.98 23.38 6.03
CA THR A 13 11.90 22.59 5.17
C THR A 13 12.62 21.49 5.94
N ALA A 14 12.97 21.73 7.20
CA ALA A 14 13.60 20.71 8.05
C ALA A 14 12.63 19.55 8.34
N GLU A 15 11.37 19.85 8.68
CA GLU A 15 10.33 18.84 8.91
C GLU A 15 10.09 17.97 7.67
N GLY A 16 9.96 18.58 6.49
CA GLY A 16 9.83 17.84 5.23
C GLY A 16 11.02 16.91 4.96
N THR A 17 12.24 17.39 5.22
CA THR A 17 13.47 16.59 5.06
C THR A 17 13.53 15.41 6.04
N LEU A 18 13.14 15.64 7.30
CA LEU A 18 13.10 14.61 8.34
C LEU A 18 12.07 13.53 8.02
N MET A 19 10.90 13.91 7.51
CA MET A 19 9.85 12.97 7.12
C MET A 19 10.29 12.08 5.95
N ILE A 20 10.94 12.65 4.94
CA ILE A 20 11.52 11.90 3.81
C ILE A 20 12.61 10.93 4.29
N ALA A 21 13.49 11.38 5.19
CA ALA A 21 14.54 10.54 5.77
C ALA A 21 13.95 9.38 6.60
N ALA A 22 12.91 9.64 7.40
CA ALA A 22 12.20 8.61 8.15
C ALA A 22 11.52 7.59 7.23
N ALA A 23 10.86 8.05 6.16
CA ALA A 23 10.26 7.18 5.15
C ALA A 23 11.31 6.30 4.45
N ASN A 24 12.47 6.86 4.08
CA ASN A 24 13.59 6.08 3.52
C ASN A 24 14.09 5.03 4.50
N LYS A 25 14.25 5.40 5.77
CA LYS A 25 14.72 4.48 6.83
C LYS A 25 13.75 3.32 7.02
N LEU A 26 12.44 3.56 6.96
CA LEU A 26 11.42 2.51 7.02
C LEU A 26 11.49 1.60 5.78
N LEU A 27 11.52 2.16 4.57
CA LEU A 27 11.54 1.39 3.32
C LEU A 27 12.79 0.50 3.19
N MET A 28 13.96 0.97 3.63
CA MET A 28 15.22 0.24 3.51
C MET A 28 15.40 -0.90 4.52
N HIS A 29 14.57 -0.94 5.57
CA HIS A 29 14.70 -1.94 6.63
C HIS A 29 13.80 -3.16 6.36
N ASN A 30 14.27 -4.38 6.64
CA ASN A 30 13.49 -5.60 6.35
C ASN A 30 12.21 -5.73 7.20
N ARG A 31 12.10 -4.99 8.32
CA ARG A 31 10.85 -4.90 9.10
C ARG A 31 9.69 -4.32 8.30
N VAL A 32 9.93 -3.62 7.19
CA VAL A 32 8.86 -3.12 6.33
C VAL A 32 7.95 -4.25 5.83
N PHE A 33 8.48 -5.44 5.56
CA PHE A 33 7.69 -6.59 5.14
C PHE A 33 6.81 -7.13 6.27
N ALA A 34 7.30 -7.11 7.52
CA ALA A 34 6.49 -7.48 8.68
C ALA A 34 5.35 -6.47 8.92
N TRP A 35 5.63 -5.17 8.76
CA TRP A 35 4.61 -4.12 8.82
C TRP A 35 3.60 -4.22 7.68
N LEU A 36 4.04 -4.56 6.46
CA LEU A 36 3.16 -4.83 5.32
C LEU A 36 2.26 -6.03 5.61
N ALA A 37 2.81 -7.15 6.08
CA ALA A 37 2.04 -8.34 6.43
C ALA A 37 1.02 -8.04 7.53
N LEU A 38 1.41 -7.27 8.55
CA LEU A 38 0.50 -6.84 9.61
C LEU A 38 -0.61 -5.92 9.07
N ALA A 39 -0.27 -4.95 8.23
CA ALA A 39 -1.24 -4.04 7.61
C ALA A 39 -2.22 -4.81 6.72
N THR A 40 -1.74 -5.77 5.92
CA THR A 40 -2.59 -6.66 5.13
C THR A 40 -3.54 -7.45 6.03
N GLY A 41 -3.04 -8.04 7.12
CA GLY A 41 -3.87 -8.78 8.07
C GLY A 41 -4.94 -7.90 8.71
N VAL A 42 -4.57 -6.70 9.18
CA VAL A 42 -5.51 -5.73 9.76
C VAL A 42 -6.56 -5.29 8.74
N LEU A 43 -6.18 -5.08 7.49
CA LEU A 43 -7.12 -4.71 6.42
C LEU A 43 -8.13 -5.83 6.14
N LEU A 44 -7.69 -7.09 6.15
CA LEU A 44 -8.57 -8.25 6.01
C LEU A 44 -9.46 -8.52 7.23
N LEU A 45 -9.17 -7.94 8.39
CA LEU A 45 -10.11 -8.00 9.52
C LEU A 45 -11.42 -7.26 9.20
N ILE A 46 -11.41 -6.28 8.30
CA ILE A 46 -12.63 -5.54 7.93
C ILE A 46 -13.69 -6.48 7.35
N PRO A 47 -13.43 -7.23 6.24
CA PRO A 47 -14.41 -8.19 5.74
C PRO A 47 -14.71 -9.29 6.75
N LEU A 48 -13.71 -9.81 7.47
CA LEU A 48 -13.94 -10.86 8.47
C LEU A 48 -14.95 -10.44 9.54
N VAL A 49 -14.82 -9.20 10.04
CA VAL A 49 -15.73 -8.60 11.01
C VAL A 49 -17.08 -8.29 10.36
N ALA A 50 -17.10 -7.76 9.13
CA ALA A 50 -18.33 -7.47 8.40
C ALA A 50 -19.21 -8.72 8.20
N MET A 51 -18.60 -9.87 7.87
CA MET A 51 -19.30 -11.16 7.75
C MET A 51 -20.00 -11.60 9.05
N GLN A 52 -19.59 -11.08 10.21
CA GLN A 52 -20.26 -11.37 11.49
C GLN A 52 -21.55 -10.55 11.67
N PHE A 53 -21.73 -9.48 10.90
CA PHE A 53 -22.85 -8.56 11.02
C PHE A 53 -23.80 -8.60 9.81
N THR A 54 -23.33 -9.00 8.63
CA THR A 54 -24.13 -9.05 7.41
C THR A 54 -23.78 -10.26 6.54
N ALA A 55 -24.78 -10.80 5.85
CA ALA A 55 -24.61 -11.82 4.82
C ALA A 55 -24.28 -11.22 3.43
N GLU A 56 -24.23 -9.89 3.31
CA GLU A 56 -23.85 -9.21 2.05
C GLU A 56 -22.37 -9.35 1.72
N VAL A 57 -21.53 -9.56 2.74
CA VAL A 57 -20.13 -9.94 2.57
C VAL A 57 -20.07 -11.45 2.82
N ASP A 58 -19.70 -12.22 1.80
CA ASP A 58 -19.57 -13.67 1.90
C ASP A 58 -18.25 -14.10 1.25
N TRP A 59 -17.15 -13.89 2.00
CA TRP A 59 -15.81 -14.29 1.55
C TRP A 59 -15.45 -15.66 2.10
N ASP A 60 -15.04 -16.56 1.22
CA ASP A 60 -14.50 -17.85 1.64
C ASP A 60 -13.02 -17.73 2.06
N ALA A 61 -12.45 -18.81 2.57
CA ALA A 61 -11.03 -18.81 2.94
C ALA A 61 -10.09 -18.51 1.76
N THR A 62 -10.49 -18.86 0.54
CA THR A 62 -9.75 -18.62 -0.70
C THR A 62 -9.69 -17.13 -1.00
N ASP A 63 -10.78 -16.39 -0.85
CA ASP A 63 -10.87 -14.95 -1.04
C ASP A 63 -9.90 -14.21 -0.12
N PHE A 64 -9.84 -14.61 1.16
CA PHE A 64 -8.87 -14.05 2.11
C PHE A 64 -7.41 -14.31 1.68
N ILE A 65 -7.11 -15.52 1.20
CA ILE A 65 -5.76 -15.88 0.74
C ILE A 65 -5.40 -15.10 -0.53
N VAL A 66 -6.31 -15.03 -1.50
CA VAL A 66 -6.12 -14.35 -2.78
C VAL A 66 -5.96 -12.85 -2.56
N MET A 67 -6.89 -12.21 -1.83
CA MET A 67 -6.83 -10.79 -1.53
C MET A 67 -5.62 -10.44 -0.66
N GLY A 68 -5.32 -11.26 0.35
CA GLY A 68 -4.14 -11.09 1.20
C GLY A 68 -2.85 -11.19 0.40
N GLY A 69 -2.73 -12.21 -0.45
CA GLY A 69 -1.62 -12.39 -1.37
C GLY A 69 -1.48 -11.20 -2.32
N LEU A 70 -2.59 -10.69 -2.86
CA LEU A 70 -2.59 -9.57 -3.79
C LEU A 70 -2.10 -8.28 -3.14
N ILE A 71 -2.63 -7.91 -1.97
CA ILE A 71 -2.22 -6.72 -1.21
C ILE A 71 -0.75 -6.83 -0.80
N PHE A 72 -0.35 -7.97 -0.23
CA PHE A 72 1.02 -8.17 0.23
C PHE A 72 2.02 -8.14 -0.93
N THR A 73 1.69 -8.77 -2.05
CA THR A 73 2.54 -8.80 -3.25
C THR A 73 2.66 -7.40 -3.85
N ALA A 74 1.56 -6.67 -4.03
CA ALA A 74 1.59 -5.31 -4.55
C ALA A 74 2.43 -4.38 -3.65
N GLY A 75 2.22 -4.43 -2.33
CA GLY A 75 3.01 -3.67 -1.36
C GLY A 75 4.50 -4.03 -1.39
N SER A 76 4.82 -5.33 -1.50
CA SER A 76 6.20 -5.82 -1.59
C SER A 76 6.88 -5.36 -2.87
N VAL A 77 6.21 -5.46 -4.03
CA VAL A 77 6.71 -4.98 -5.32
C VAL A 77 6.99 -3.48 -5.26
N PHE A 78 6.07 -2.69 -4.70
CA PHE A 78 6.29 -1.27 -4.52
C PHE A 78 7.52 -0.97 -3.66
N VAL A 79 7.68 -1.64 -2.51
CA VAL A 79 8.86 -1.46 -1.64
C VAL A 79 10.15 -1.83 -2.37
N LEU A 80 10.16 -2.93 -3.13
CA LEU A 80 11.33 -3.36 -3.90
C LEU A 80 11.72 -2.34 -4.97
N ILE A 81 10.72 -1.78 -5.69
CA ILE A 81 10.97 -0.72 -6.67
C ILE A 81 11.46 0.55 -5.97
N ALA A 82 10.81 0.96 -4.87
CA ALA A 82 11.14 2.16 -4.11
C ALA A 82 12.55 2.14 -3.48
N ARG A 83 13.12 0.94 -3.27
CA ARG A 83 14.52 0.73 -2.85
C ARG A 83 15.53 0.95 -3.99
N GLN A 84 15.12 0.75 -5.24
CA GLN A 84 15.98 0.85 -6.41
C GLN A 84 15.88 2.21 -7.11
N VAL A 85 14.72 2.85 -7.05
CA VAL A 85 14.47 4.13 -7.73
C VAL A 85 14.67 5.34 -6.82
N LYS A 86 15.06 6.47 -7.43
CA LYS A 86 15.09 7.78 -6.75
C LYS A 86 13.68 8.21 -6.36
N GLU A 87 13.56 9.04 -5.31
CA GLU A 87 12.28 9.49 -4.75
C GLU A 87 11.31 10.08 -5.77
N LYS A 88 11.83 10.85 -6.73
CA LYS A 88 11.05 11.44 -7.83
C LYS A 88 10.32 10.42 -8.71
N HIS A 89 10.79 9.17 -8.74
CA HIS A 89 10.17 8.09 -9.52
C HIS A 89 9.33 7.14 -8.66
N ARG A 90 9.23 7.38 -7.33
CA ARG A 90 8.39 6.55 -6.46
C ARG A 90 6.91 6.74 -6.73
N LEU A 91 6.48 7.96 -7.04
CA LEU A 91 5.08 8.24 -7.38
C LEU A 91 4.62 7.52 -8.66
N PRO A 92 5.31 7.64 -9.81
CA PRO A 92 4.92 6.87 -11.00
C PRO A 92 5.04 5.36 -10.79
N ALA A 93 6.02 4.89 -10.01
CA ALA A 93 6.08 3.47 -9.62
C ALA A 93 4.87 3.03 -8.79
N ALA A 94 4.44 3.84 -7.81
CA ALA A 94 3.25 3.57 -7.01
C ALA A 94 2.00 3.50 -7.90
N LEU A 95 1.85 4.44 -8.84
CA LEU A 95 0.73 4.46 -9.79
C LEU A 95 0.72 3.21 -10.69
N LEU A 96 1.88 2.79 -11.18
CA LEU A 96 2.00 1.58 -11.99
C LEU A 96 1.60 0.32 -11.19
N VAL A 97 2.10 0.19 -9.95
CA VAL A 97 1.76 -0.93 -9.07
C VAL A 97 0.28 -0.91 -8.71
N ALA A 98 -0.29 0.27 -8.42
CA ALA A 98 -1.71 0.42 -8.13
C ALA A 98 -2.57 0.07 -9.33
N ALA A 99 -2.19 0.48 -10.55
CA ALA A 99 -2.89 0.11 -11.77
C ALA A 99 -2.85 -1.42 -12.00
N GLY A 100 -1.70 -2.05 -11.80
CA GLY A 100 -1.57 -3.51 -11.89
C GLY A 100 -2.38 -4.24 -10.82
N PHE A 101 -2.38 -3.74 -9.58
CA PHE A 101 -3.21 -4.25 -8.49
C PHE A 101 -4.69 -4.18 -8.83
N LEU A 102 -5.19 -3.02 -9.26
CA LEU A 102 -6.59 -2.83 -9.63
C LEU A 102 -6.99 -3.67 -10.83
N TYR A 103 -6.08 -3.85 -11.80
CA TYR A 103 -6.30 -4.71 -12.94
C TYR A 103 -6.50 -6.17 -12.50
N VAL A 104 -5.56 -6.73 -11.75
CA VAL A 104 -5.67 -8.11 -11.24
C VAL A 104 -6.88 -8.28 -10.33
N TRP A 105 -7.18 -7.29 -9.49
CA TRP A 105 -8.36 -7.32 -8.65
C TRP A 105 -9.66 -7.31 -9.45
N ALA A 106 -9.77 -6.49 -10.49
CA ALA A 106 -10.95 -6.44 -11.36
C ALA A 106 -11.15 -7.76 -12.13
N GLU A 107 -10.07 -8.38 -12.60
CA GLU A 107 -10.12 -9.70 -13.24
C GLU A 107 -10.63 -10.76 -12.27
N LEU A 108 -10.15 -10.76 -11.02
CA LEU A 108 -10.56 -11.75 -10.01
C LEU A 108 -11.97 -11.51 -9.46
N ALA A 109 -12.37 -10.25 -9.27
CA ALA A 109 -13.64 -9.90 -8.64
C ALA A 109 -14.81 -9.85 -9.62
N VAL A 110 -14.56 -9.45 -10.87
CA VAL A 110 -15.61 -9.22 -11.87
C VAL A 110 -15.48 -10.21 -13.05
N GLY A 111 -14.34 -10.88 -13.24
CA GLY A 111 -14.17 -11.86 -14.32
C GLY A 111 -14.18 -11.24 -15.71
N ILE A 112 -13.67 -10.01 -15.87
CA ILE A 112 -13.94 -9.19 -17.07
C ILE A 112 -13.36 -9.80 -18.36
N PHE A 113 -12.21 -10.49 -18.32
CA PHE A 113 -11.55 -10.96 -19.55
C PHE A 113 -11.41 -12.47 -19.71
N THR A 114 -11.59 -13.24 -18.64
CA THR A 114 -11.43 -14.69 -18.70
C THR A 114 -12.51 -15.31 -17.82
N ASP A 115 -13.43 -16.07 -18.42
CA ASP A 115 -14.50 -16.87 -17.79
C ASP A 115 -13.92 -17.97 -16.85
N TRP A 116 -13.14 -17.58 -15.83
CA TRP A 116 -12.71 -18.47 -14.73
C TRP A 116 -13.74 -18.49 -13.58
N GLY A 117 -14.81 -17.70 -13.71
CA GLY A 117 -15.86 -17.50 -12.71
C GLY A 117 -17.20 -18.15 -13.06
N SER A 118 -17.21 -19.33 -13.67
CA SER A 118 -18.40 -20.19 -13.78
C SER A 118 -18.14 -21.61 -13.30
#